data_AF-A0A952DXP0-F1
#
_entry.id   AF-A0A952DXP0-F1
#
_cell.length_a   1.000
_cell.length_b   1.000
_cell.length_c   1.000
_cell.angle_alpha   90.00
_cell.angle_beta   90.00
_cell.angle_gamma   90.00
#
_symmetry.space_group_name_H-M   'P 1'
#
loop_
_entity.id
_entity.type
_entity.pdbx_description
1 polymer ?
#
loop_
_entity_poly.entity_id
_entity_poly.type
_entity_poly.pdbx_seq_one_letter_code
_entity_poly.pdbx_strand_id
1 'polypeptide(L)'
;MTLPEIEFELSAEQFALLDYKLLQQGQAFSLTLDGGILLPDPGAAFWFEVQPEALPKIFSKIGPALYAFSGRIDDAEIEYGREQLAYLSVDCGNLFLRITCAPGEDGQLPYGTWETRYITGVAAVQGLFEENFEISVGRNVNVTLWHFRRLVLRPGDPNFGQWRESVELPSTPFRHDRIYVTARLHRQGI
;
A
#
# COMPACT_ATOMS: atom_id res chain seq x y z
N MET A 1 6.88 20.16 14.66
CA MET A 1 6.83 19.82 13.21
C MET A 1 5.66 18.89 13.00
N THR A 2 4.82 19.13 12.00
CA THR A 2 3.71 18.24 11.63
C THR A 2 4.28 16.94 11.03
N LEU A 3 3.82 15.79 11.52
CA LEU A 3 4.18 14.49 10.94
C LEU A 3 3.51 14.35 9.57
N PRO A 4 4.15 13.73 8.57
CA PRO A 4 3.50 13.44 7.29
C PRO A 4 2.27 12.55 7.50
N GLU A 5 1.17 12.88 6.82
CA GLU A 5 -0.05 12.09 6.84
C GLU A 5 -0.11 11.19 5.59
N ILE A 6 -0.52 9.95 5.81
CA ILE A 6 -0.78 8.97 4.76
C ILE A 6 -2.20 8.45 4.91
N GLU A 7 -2.79 8.00 3.81
CA GLU A 7 -4.06 7.29 3.80
C GLU A 7 -3.84 5.95 3.11
N PHE A 8 -4.32 4.87 3.71
CA PHE A 8 -4.24 3.53 3.11
C PHE A 8 -5.57 2.79 3.31
N GLU A 9 -5.83 1.81 2.47
CA GLU A 9 -6.95 0.89 2.66
C GLU A 9 -6.58 -0.18 3.70
N LEU A 10 -7.48 -0.41 4.66
CA LEU A 10 -7.43 -1.56 5.56
C LEU A 10 -8.39 -2.62 5.01
N SER A 11 -7.84 -3.70 4.47
CA SER A 11 -8.64 -4.79 3.93
C SER A 11 -9.34 -5.57 5.05
N ALA A 12 -10.40 -6.29 4.69
CA ALA A 12 -11.10 -7.16 5.64
C ALA A 12 -10.20 -8.30 6.15
N GLU A 13 -9.30 -8.82 5.29
CA GLU A 13 -8.31 -9.83 5.65
C GLU A 13 -7.33 -9.28 6.69
N GLN A 14 -6.76 -8.10 6.46
CA GLN A 14 -5.84 -7.46 7.40
C GLN A 14 -6.51 -7.14 8.73
N PHE A 15 -7.78 -6.73 8.72
CA PHE A 15 -8.52 -6.51 9.96
C PHE A 15 -8.84 -7.80 10.71
N ALA A 16 -9.07 -8.91 10.00
CA ALA A 16 -9.24 -10.23 10.59
C ALA A 16 -7.95 -10.73 11.26
N LEU A 17 -6.77 -10.44 10.68
CA LEU A 17 -5.47 -10.75 11.30
C LEU A 17 -5.25 -10.01 12.63
N LEU A 18 -5.86 -8.84 12.77
CA LEU A 18 -5.92 -8.10 14.04
C LEU A 18 -6.98 -8.64 15.02
N ASP A 19 -7.59 -9.78 14.73
CA ASP A 19 -8.71 -10.37 15.49
C ASP A 19 -9.88 -9.39 15.68
N TYR A 20 -10.10 -8.55 14.65
CA TYR A 20 -11.11 -7.49 14.66
C TYR A 20 -11.00 -6.58 15.90
N LYS A 21 -9.81 -6.32 16.42
CA LYS A 21 -9.62 -5.42 17.57
C LYS A 21 -10.18 -4.02 17.26
N LEU A 22 -10.76 -3.38 18.27
CA LEU A 22 -11.16 -1.97 18.18
C LEU A 22 -9.94 -1.11 17.84
N LEU A 23 -9.98 -0.41 16.69
CA LEU A 23 -8.96 0.56 16.32
C LEU A 23 -9.42 1.97 16.68
N GLN A 24 -8.54 2.77 17.26
CA GLN A 24 -8.86 4.12 17.72
C GLN A 24 -7.77 5.11 17.34
N GLN A 25 -8.17 6.36 17.16
CA GLN A 25 -7.27 7.50 17.00
C GLN A 25 -6.23 7.52 18.13
N GLY A 26 -4.97 7.76 17.78
CA GLY A 26 -3.85 7.81 18.70
C GLY A 26 -3.14 6.48 18.91
N GLN A 27 -3.72 5.35 18.49
CA GLN A 27 -3.04 4.05 18.56
C GLN A 27 -1.86 4.00 17.59
N ALA A 28 -0.75 3.42 18.05
CA ALA A 28 0.45 3.24 17.26
C ALA A 28 0.52 1.82 16.69
N PHE A 29 0.92 1.71 15.43
CA PHE A 29 1.11 0.44 14.74
C PHE A 29 2.39 0.46 13.91
N SER A 30 2.98 -0.71 13.75
CA SER A 30 3.98 -0.98 12.72
C SER A 30 3.26 -1.71 11.59
N LEU A 31 3.41 -1.23 10.36
CA LEU A 31 2.79 -1.84 9.17
C LEU A 31 3.68 -1.67 7.94
N THR A 32 3.46 -2.49 6.92
CA THR A 32 4.04 -2.29 5.58
C THR A 32 3.02 -1.60 4.68
N LEU A 33 3.46 -0.58 3.93
CA LEU A 33 2.64 0.03 2.88
C LEU A 33 2.82 -0.75 1.60
N ASP A 34 1.72 -1.29 1.08
CA ASP A 34 1.71 -2.14 -0.10
C ASP A 34 0.88 -1.52 -1.21
N GLY A 35 1.44 -1.37 -2.41
CA GLY A 35 0.76 -0.84 -3.59
C GLY A 35 0.01 -1.89 -4.40
N GLY A 36 -0.01 -3.14 -3.95
CA GLY A 36 -0.62 -4.26 -4.64
C GLY A 36 0.12 -4.68 -5.91
N ILE A 37 -0.63 -5.35 -6.79
CA ILE A 37 -0.17 -5.81 -8.10
C ILE A 37 -0.28 -4.66 -9.10
N LEU A 38 0.84 -4.33 -9.75
CA LEU A 38 0.95 -3.33 -10.79
C LEU A 38 1.31 -4.00 -12.12
N LEU A 39 0.81 -3.45 -13.22
CA LEU A 39 1.09 -3.94 -14.58
C LEU A 39 1.96 -2.95 -15.36
N PRO A 40 2.84 -3.43 -16.26
CA PRO A 40 3.61 -2.57 -17.16
C PRO A 40 2.77 -2.11 -18.37
N ASP A 41 1.53 -1.71 -18.13
CA ASP A 41 0.56 -1.33 -19.15
C ASP A 41 -0.03 0.06 -18.85
N PRO A 42 0.13 1.05 -19.74
CA PRO A 42 -0.48 2.37 -19.59
C PRO A 42 -2.02 2.36 -19.51
N GLY A 43 -2.67 1.29 -19.98
CA GLY A 43 -4.12 1.08 -19.88
C GLY A 43 -4.58 0.51 -18.54
N ALA A 44 -3.66 0.02 -17.70
CA ALA A 44 -3.98 -0.52 -16.40
C ALA A 44 -4.38 0.58 -15.40
N ALA A 45 -5.33 0.26 -14.51
CA ALA A 45 -5.74 1.17 -13.45
C ALA A 45 -4.58 1.50 -12.48
N PHE A 46 -3.71 0.51 -12.24
CA PHE A 46 -2.50 0.63 -11.45
C PHE A 46 -1.34 0.08 -12.27
N TRP A 47 -0.32 0.90 -12.44
CA TRP A 47 0.72 0.66 -13.41
C TRP A 47 2.08 1.04 -12.87
N PHE A 48 3.12 0.51 -13.51
CA PHE A 48 4.49 0.88 -13.24
C PHE A 48 5.31 1.00 -14.52
N GLU A 49 6.39 1.77 -14.45
CA GLU A 49 7.42 1.87 -15.48
C GLU A 49 8.79 1.91 -14.80
N VAL A 50 9.73 1.12 -15.32
CA VAL A 50 11.09 1.01 -14.78
C VAL A 50 12.07 1.63 -15.76
N GLN A 51 12.99 2.43 -15.23
CA GLN A 51 14.02 3.11 -16.02
C GLN A 51 15.39 3.07 -15.31
N PRO A 52 16.50 3.06 -16.08
CA PRO A 52 17.84 3.13 -15.51
C PRO A 52 18.19 4.53 -14.97
N GLU A 53 17.60 5.60 -15.52
CA GLU A 53 17.88 6.97 -15.11
C GLU A 53 17.24 7.32 -13.76
N ALA A 54 17.96 8.10 -12.96
CA ALA A 54 17.50 8.52 -11.65
C ALA A 54 16.19 9.32 -11.70
N LEU A 55 15.23 8.89 -10.88
CA LEU A 55 13.97 9.58 -10.66
C LEU A 55 13.98 10.35 -9.33
N PRO A 56 13.25 11.48 -9.25
CA PRO A 56 12.97 12.09 -7.97
C PRO A 56 12.19 11.11 -7.08
N LYS A 57 12.41 11.21 -5.77
CA LYS A 57 11.64 10.46 -4.78
C LYS A 57 10.29 11.15 -4.56
N ILE A 58 9.21 10.51 -5.00
CA ILE A 58 7.86 11.05 -4.94
C ILE A 58 6.94 10.02 -4.31
N PHE A 59 6.09 10.49 -3.40
CA PHE A 59 4.93 9.75 -2.92
C PHE A 59 3.79 10.75 -2.71
N SER A 60 2.97 10.94 -3.75
CA SER A 60 1.95 11.98 -3.80
C SER A 60 0.56 11.39 -3.87
N LYS A 61 -0.30 11.75 -2.90
CA LYS A 61 -1.70 11.32 -2.89
C LYS A 61 -2.44 11.98 -4.06
N ILE A 62 -3.08 11.17 -4.90
CA ILE A 62 -3.89 11.62 -6.04
C ILE A 62 -5.36 11.19 -5.91
N GLY A 63 -5.71 10.41 -4.89
CA GLY A 63 -7.08 10.00 -4.59
C GLY A 63 -7.19 9.22 -3.27
N PRO A 64 -8.37 8.64 -2.96
CA PRO A 64 -8.57 7.78 -1.80
C PRO A 64 -7.60 6.60 -1.76
N ALA A 65 -6.66 6.59 -0.82
CA ALA A 65 -5.54 5.67 -0.75
C ALA A 65 -4.79 5.46 -2.09
N LEU A 66 -4.88 6.40 -3.03
CA LEU A 66 -4.31 6.29 -4.37
C LEU A 66 -3.14 7.25 -4.49
N TYR A 67 -2.00 6.74 -4.94
CA TYR A 67 -0.74 7.48 -4.96
C TYR A 67 -0.06 7.38 -6.32
N ALA A 68 0.44 8.51 -6.80
CA ALA A 68 1.54 8.53 -7.76
C ALA A 68 2.85 8.43 -6.98
N PHE A 69 3.73 7.52 -7.40
CA PHE A 69 5.01 7.29 -6.73
C PHE A 69 6.16 7.24 -7.72
N SER A 70 7.35 7.60 -7.26
CA SER A 70 8.60 7.34 -7.95
C SER A 70 9.76 7.23 -6.98
N GLY A 71 10.75 6.41 -7.30
CA GLY A 71 11.86 6.18 -6.40
C GLY A 71 12.87 5.18 -6.93
N ARG A 72 13.89 4.91 -6.10
CA ARG A 72 14.87 3.86 -6.37
C ARG A 72 14.33 2.53 -5.86
N ILE A 73 14.56 1.45 -6.60
CA ILE A 73 14.36 0.08 -6.12
C ILE A 73 15.51 -0.25 -5.18
N ASP A 74 15.17 -0.38 -3.90
CA ASP A 74 16.12 -0.62 -2.81
C ASP A 74 16.31 -2.12 -2.53
N ASP A 75 15.28 -2.91 -2.81
CA ASP A 75 15.28 -4.36 -2.65
C ASP A 75 14.33 -5.01 -3.65
N ALA A 76 14.65 -6.22 -4.10
CA ALA A 76 13.87 -6.94 -5.10
C ALA A 76 13.98 -8.46 -4.91
N GLU A 77 12.83 -9.13 -4.91
CA GLU A 77 12.72 -10.59 -4.89
C GLU A 77 11.89 -11.02 -6.10
N ILE A 78 12.42 -11.94 -6.90
CA ILE A 78 11.80 -12.39 -8.15
C ILE A 78 11.39 -13.84 -8.00
N GLU A 79 10.11 -14.11 -8.17
CA GLU A 79 9.57 -15.46 -8.30
C GLU A 79 9.61 -15.89 -9.76
N TYR A 80 10.39 -16.94 -10.02
CA TYR A 80 10.47 -17.56 -11.33
C TYR A 80 9.48 -18.73 -11.42
N GLY A 81 8.37 -18.50 -12.12
CA GLY A 81 7.34 -19.51 -12.38
C GLY A 81 7.01 -19.65 -13.87
N ARG A 82 5.79 -20.09 -14.18
CA ARG A 82 5.22 -19.99 -15.53
C ARG A 82 5.03 -18.53 -15.96
N GLU A 83 4.70 -17.69 -14.98
CA GLU A 83 4.63 -16.24 -15.06
C GLU A 83 5.61 -15.69 -14.01
N GLN A 84 6.37 -14.66 -14.36
CA GLN A 84 7.34 -14.04 -13.44
C GLN A 84 6.66 -12.95 -12.61
N LEU A 85 6.88 -12.96 -11.29
CA LEU A 85 6.47 -11.89 -10.38
C LEU A 85 7.70 -11.28 -9.72
N ALA A 86 7.70 -9.96 -9.55
CA ALA A 86 8.73 -9.28 -8.76
C ALA A 86 8.09 -8.52 -7.60
N TYR A 87 8.59 -8.77 -6.39
CA TYR A 87 8.28 -7.99 -5.19
C TYR A 87 9.38 -6.97 -4.99
N LEU A 88 9.02 -5.69 -4.91
CA LEU A 88 9.98 -4.59 -4.85
C LEU A 88 9.76 -3.72 -3.62
N SER A 89 10.84 -3.28 -3.01
CA SER A 89 10.83 -2.20 -2.03
C SER A 89 11.34 -0.92 -2.69
N VAL A 90 10.46 0.08 -2.80
CA VAL A 90 10.76 1.34 -3.48
C VAL A 90 10.98 2.45 -2.46
N ASP A 91 12.14 3.08 -2.49
CA ASP A 91 12.46 4.27 -1.69
C ASP A 91 11.81 5.51 -2.30
N CYS A 92 10.66 5.90 -1.73
CA CYS A 92 9.89 7.08 -2.13
C CYS A 92 10.22 8.31 -1.27
N GLY A 93 11.34 8.29 -0.53
CA GLY A 93 11.82 9.40 0.30
C GLY A 93 11.50 9.23 1.78
N ASN A 94 10.30 9.61 2.20
CA ASN A 94 9.91 9.56 3.61
C ASN A 94 9.43 8.17 4.07
N LEU A 95 9.24 7.24 3.13
CA LEU A 95 8.75 5.89 3.35
C LEU A 95 9.21 4.98 2.22
N PHE A 96 9.06 3.68 2.47
CA PHE A 96 9.22 2.64 1.48
C PHE A 96 7.85 2.11 1.07
N LEU A 97 7.63 1.96 -0.23
CA LEU A 97 6.44 1.31 -0.77
C LEU A 97 6.82 -0.09 -1.25
N ARG A 98 6.15 -1.11 -0.73
CA ARG A 98 6.20 -2.45 -1.29
C ARG A 98 5.24 -2.52 -2.48
N ILE A 99 5.67 -3.10 -3.60
CA ILE A 99 4.81 -3.32 -4.76
C ILE A 99 5.06 -4.72 -5.33
N THR A 100 4.07 -5.27 -6.00
CA THR A 100 4.19 -6.50 -6.79
C THR A 100 4.08 -6.15 -8.26
N CYS A 101 5.13 -6.37 -9.03
CA CYS A 101 5.14 -6.19 -10.47
C CYS A 101 4.72 -7.51 -11.13
N ALA A 102 3.58 -7.49 -11.81
CA ALA A 102 3.13 -8.59 -12.65
C ALA A 102 3.76 -8.49 -14.05
N PRO A 103 3.88 -9.62 -14.78
CA PRO A 103 4.50 -9.64 -16.09
C PRO A 103 3.57 -9.07 -17.16
N GLY A 104 4.11 -8.87 -18.36
CA GLY A 104 3.32 -8.58 -19.55
C GLY A 104 2.61 -9.83 -20.10
N GLU A 105 2.01 -9.70 -21.29
CA GLU A 105 1.30 -10.81 -21.97
C GLU A 105 2.19 -12.02 -22.28
N ASP A 106 3.50 -11.83 -22.37
CA ASP A 106 4.48 -12.89 -22.63
C ASP A 106 4.88 -13.68 -21.36
N GLY A 107 4.31 -13.33 -20.21
CA GLY A 107 4.59 -13.95 -18.92
C GLY A 107 5.97 -13.61 -18.36
N GLN A 108 6.71 -12.70 -19.00
CA GLN A 108 8.02 -12.25 -18.54
C GLN A 108 7.95 -10.84 -17.94
N LEU A 109 8.85 -10.59 -16.99
CA LEU A 109 9.05 -9.25 -16.48
C LEU A 109 9.78 -8.41 -17.53
N PRO A 110 9.34 -7.17 -17.80
CA PRO A 110 9.81 -6.38 -18.94
C PRO A 110 11.28 -5.96 -18.85
N TYR A 111 11.94 -6.12 -17.70
CA TYR A 111 13.31 -5.69 -17.47
C TYR A 111 14.04 -6.71 -16.59
N GLY A 112 15.23 -7.17 -17.00
CA GLY A 112 16.00 -8.24 -16.33
C GLY A 112 16.39 -7.95 -14.87
N THR A 113 17.51 -7.26 -14.63
CA THR A 113 17.98 -6.90 -13.27
C THR A 113 17.29 -5.65 -12.75
N TRP A 114 16.63 -5.75 -11.59
CA TRP A 114 15.82 -4.68 -10.98
C TRP A 114 16.57 -3.86 -9.95
N GLU A 115 17.52 -4.49 -9.26
CA GLU A 115 18.32 -3.86 -8.21
C GLU A 115 19.04 -2.65 -8.80
N THR A 116 18.98 -1.50 -8.11
CA THR A 116 19.56 -0.19 -8.52
C THR A 116 18.84 0.60 -9.61
N ARG A 117 17.75 0.07 -10.20
CA ARG A 117 16.92 0.84 -11.12
C ARG A 117 15.96 1.78 -10.39
N TYR A 118 15.31 2.63 -11.17
CA TYR A 118 14.27 3.53 -10.72
C TYR A 118 12.93 3.12 -11.30
N ILE A 119 11.87 3.39 -10.55
CA ILE A 119 10.51 3.02 -10.91
C ILE A 119 9.58 4.19 -10.64
N THR A 120 8.59 4.36 -11.49
CA THR A 120 7.46 5.27 -11.33
C THR A 120 6.16 4.52 -11.55
N GLY A 121 5.07 4.99 -10.96
CA GLY A 121 3.78 4.34 -11.14
C GLY A 121 2.63 5.00 -10.42
N VAL A 122 1.47 4.36 -10.53
CA VAL A 122 0.26 4.67 -9.78
C VAL A 122 -0.21 3.41 -9.07
N ALA A 123 -0.43 3.51 -7.75
CA ALA A 123 -0.81 2.37 -6.92
C ALA A 123 -1.92 2.73 -5.93
N ALA A 124 -2.83 1.79 -5.71
CA ALA A 124 -3.75 1.82 -4.56
C ALA A 124 -3.05 1.19 -3.36
N VAL A 125 -2.89 1.98 -2.30
CA VAL A 125 -2.05 1.64 -1.15
C VAL A 125 -2.90 0.98 -0.06
N GLN A 126 -2.44 -0.17 0.39
CA GLN A 126 -2.98 -0.94 1.51
C GLN A 126 -2.00 -0.92 2.68
N GLY A 127 -2.54 -1.00 3.90
CA GLY A 127 -1.73 -1.18 5.11
C GLY A 127 -1.74 -2.64 5.55
N LEU A 128 -0.57 -3.27 5.54
CA LEU A 128 -0.39 -4.66 5.99
C LEU A 128 0.15 -4.67 7.43
N PHE A 129 -0.63 -5.19 8.37
CA PHE A 129 -0.30 -5.18 9.81
C PHE A 129 0.55 -6.37 10.24
N GLU A 130 0.60 -7.43 9.42
CA GLU A 130 1.43 -8.62 9.67
C GLU A 130 2.57 -8.69 8.64
N GLU A 131 3.73 -9.14 9.09
CA GLU A 131 4.82 -9.56 8.21
C GLU A 131 4.40 -10.89 7.57
N ASN A 132 4.04 -10.87 6.29
CA ASN A 132 3.98 -12.13 5.56
C ASN A 132 5.42 -12.64 5.43
N PHE A 133 5.83 -13.55 6.32
CA PHE A 133 7.20 -14.09 6.37
C PHE A 133 7.60 -14.85 5.09
N GLU A 134 6.64 -15.12 4.20
CA GLU A 134 6.90 -15.73 2.91
C GLU A 134 7.60 -14.78 1.92
N ILE A 135 7.42 -13.46 2.07
CA ILE A 135 8.01 -12.47 1.16
C ILE A 135 8.87 -11.51 1.97
N SER A 136 10.18 -11.55 1.71
CA SER A 136 11.17 -10.81 2.50
C SER A 136 11.23 -9.31 2.17
N VAL A 137 10.60 -8.91 1.07
CA VAL A 137 10.66 -7.55 0.54
C VAL A 137 9.56 -6.67 1.10
N GLY A 138 9.98 -5.53 1.67
CA GLY A 138 9.12 -4.54 2.30
C GLY A 138 9.82 -3.93 3.50
N ARG A 139 9.40 -2.74 3.93
CA ARG A 139 9.88 -2.16 5.19
C ARG A 139 8.73 -1.67 6.02
N ASN A 140 8.76 -2.02 7.29
CA ASN A 140 7.79 -1.52 8.25
C ASN A 140 7.94 -0.01 8.45
N VAL A 141 6.81 0.66 8.47
CA VAL A 141 6.67 2.05 8.90
C VAL A 141 5.87 2.08 10.18
N ASN A 142 6.35 2.89 11.12
CA ASN A 142 5.62 3.16 12.36
C ASN A 142 4.65 4.30 12.11
N VAL A 143 3.39 4.10 12.47
CA VAL A 143 2.32 5.06 12.26
C VAL A 143 1.48 5.26 13.51
N THR A 144 0.88 6.44 13.64
CA THR A 144 -0.22 6.67 14.60
C THR A 144 -1.52 6.87 13.83
N LEU A 145 -2.53 6.07 14.14
CA LEU A 145 -3.86 6.18 13.53
C LEU A 145 -4.47 7.53 13.90
N TRP A 146 -5.12 8.18 12.93
CA TRP A 146 -5.67 9.52 13.12
C TRP A 146 -7.17 9.58 12.90
N HIS A 147 -7.66 9.12 11.76
CA HIS A 147 -9.10 9.00 11.51
C HIS A 147 -9.38 7.85 10.54
N PHE A 148 -10.63 7.41 10.54
CA PHE A 148 -11.14 6.35 9.67
C PHE A 148 -12.20 6.93 8.75
N ARG A 149 -12.25 6.44 7.52
CA ARG A 149 -13.31 6.73 6.57
C ARG A 149 -13.83 5.41 6.00
N ARG A 150 -15.09 5.10 6.27
CA ARG A 150 -15.73 3.84 5.91
C ARG A 150 -16.83 4.07 4.88
N LEU A 151 -16.78 3.36 3.75
CA LEU A 151 -17.88 3.27 2.79
C LEU A 151 -18.78 2.13 3.21
N VAL A 152 -20.02 2.46 3.59
CA VAL A 152 -20.99 1.44 4.02
C VAL A 152 -21.57 0.74 2.78
N LEU A 153 -21.30 -0.55 2.64
CA LEU A 153 -21.76 -1.41 1.54
C LEU A 153 -22.57 -2.61 2.03
N ARG A 154 -22.86 -2.68 3.33
CA ARG A 154 -23.76 -3.68 3.90
C ARG A 154 -25.17 -3.55 3.30
N PRO A 155 -25.71 -4.60 2.66
CA PRO A 155 -27.09 -4.58 2.16
C PRO A 155 -28.11 -4.33 3.27
N GLY A 156 -29.07 -3.44 3.02
CA GLY A 156 -30.12 -3.08 3.97
C GLY A 156 -29.72 -2.05 5.04
N ASP A 157 -28.47 -1.58 5.05
CA ASP A 157 -28.08 -0.45 5.90
C ASP A 157 -28.66 0.86 5.33
N PRO A 158 -29.31 1.72 6.15
CA PRO A 158 -29.84 2.99 5.68
C PRO A 158 -28.76 3.95 5.14
N ASN A 159 -27.49 3.71 5.48
CA ASN A 159 -26.35 4.49 5.00
C ASN A 159 -25.64 3.84 3.80
N PHE A 160 -26.22 2.83 3.15
CA PHE A 160 -25.61 2.16 2.00
C PHE A 160 -25.15 3.18 0.94
N GLY A 161 -23.91 3.02 0.46
CA GLY A 161 -23.26 3.90 -0.50
C GLY A 161 -22.72 5.21 0.07
N GLN A 162 -22.80 5.42 1.39
CA GLN A 162 -22.32 6.65 2.03
C GLN A 162 -20.96 6.48 2.70
N TRP A 163 -20.15 7.52 2.62
CA TRP A 163 -18.93 7.66 3.39
C TRP A 163 -19.25 8.13 4.81
N ARG A 164 -18.64 7.47 5.79
CA ARG A 164 -18.74 7.77 7.21
C ARG A 164 -17.34 8.00 7.77
N GLU A 165 -17.14 9.13 8.42
CA GLU A 165 -15.91 9.42 9.14
C GLU A 165 -16.08 9.09 10.63
N SER A 166 -15.01 8.57 11.23
CA SER A 166 -14.97 8.26 12.65
C SER A 166 -13.55 8.33 13.20
N VAL A 167 -13.45 8.46 14.52
CA VAL A 167 -12.17 8.36 15.27
C VAL A 167 -11.90 6.94 15.78
N GLU A 168 -12.84 6.03 15.55
CA GLU A 168 -12.74 4.62 15.91
C GLU A 168 -13.31 3.73 14.81
N LEU A 169 -12.74 2.54 14.68
CA LEU A 169 -13.24 1.46 13.85
C LEU A 169 -13.65 0.30 14.78
N PRO A 170 -14.96 0.01 14.89
CA PRO A 170 -15.46 -0.96 15.86
C PRO A 170 -15.05 -2.40 15.50
N SER A 171 -15.07 -3.25 16.53
CA SER A 171 -14.61 -4.65 16.48
C SER A 171 -15.60 -5.60 15.81
N THR A 172 -16.08 -5.26 14.62
CA THR A 172 -17.05 -6.07 13.90
C THR A 172 -16.62 -6.32 12.46
N PRO A 173 -16.87 -7.51 11.91
CA PRO A 173 -16.50 -7.82 10.54
C PRO A 173 -17.27 -6.95 9.55
N PHE A 174 -16.54 -6.26 8.68
CA PHE A 174 -17.09 -5.40 7.64
C PHE A 174 -16.74 -5.93 6.26
N ARG A 175 -17.09 -7.19 6.00
CA ARG A 175 -16.59 -7.98 4.84
C ARG A 175 -16.67 -7.28 3.48
N HIS A 176 -17.61 -6.35 3.29
CA HIS A 176 -17.80 -5.66 2.02
C HIS A 176 -17.54 -4.17 2.07
N ASP A 177 -17.37 -3.58 3.26
CA ASP A 177 -17.16 -2.14 3.36
C ASP A 177 -15.72 -1.81 3.01
N ARG A 178 -15.51 -0.64 2.41
CA ARG A 178 -14.16 -0.12 2.18
C ARG A 178 -13.75 0.79 3.33
N ILE A 179 -12.61 0.52 3.93
CA ILE A 179 -12.11 1.26 5.08
C ILE A 179 -10.79 1.92 4.68
N TYR A 180 -10.77 3.24 4.68
CA TYR A 180 -9.56 4.02 4.57
C TYR A 180 -9.14 4.53 5.94
N VAL A 181 -7.85 4.40 6.23
CA VAL A 181 -7.24 4.82 7.48
C VAL A 181 -6.27 5.93 7.17
N THR A 182 -6.48 7.09 7.78
CA THR A 182 -5.47 8.15 7.78
C THR A 182 -4.58 7.96 8.99
N ALA A 183 -3.28 7.93 8.78
CA ALA A 183 -2.29 7.79 9.83
C ALA A 183 -1.15 8.79 9.65
N ARG A 184 -0.47 9.09 10.77
CA ARG A 184 0.71 9.95 10.80
C ARG A 184 1.96 9.09 10.84
N LEU A 185 2.85 9.29 9.89
CA LEU A 185 4.14 8.61 9.82
C LEU A 185 5.06 9.12 10.92
N HIS A 186 5.62 8.20 11.70
CA HIS A 186 6.78 8.52 12.54
C HIS A 186 8.03 8.51 11.67
N ARG A 187 8.92 9.48 11.89
CA ARG A 187 10.25 9.44 11.25
C ARG A 187 10.97 8.19 11.74
N GLN A 188 11.44 7.36 10.82
CA GLN A 188 12.39 6.32 11.18
C GLN A 188 13.60 7.00 11.82
N GLY A 189 14.01 6.51 13.00
CA GLY A 189 15.14 7.07 13.74
C GLY A 189 16.39 7.12 12.87
N ILE A 190 17.10 8.24 12.93
CA ILE A 190 18.46 8.40 12.41
C ILE A 190 19.40 7.54 13.24
#